data_AF-A0A316RL21-F1
#
_entry.id   AF-A0A316RL21-F1
#
_cell.length_a   1.000
_cell.length_b   1.000
_cell.length_c   1.000
_cell.angle_alpha   90.00
_cell.angle_beta   90.00
_cell.angle_gamma   90.00
#
_symmetry.space_group_name_H-M   'P 1'
#
loop_
_entity.id
_entity.type
_entity.pdbx_description
1 polymer ?
#
loop_
_entity_poly.entity_id
_entity_poly.type
_entity_poly.pdbx_seq_one_letter_code
_entity_poly.pdbx_strand_id
1 'polypeptide(L)'
;MASTISARSDNRSTGGTALPFRIITDSTTDLSPALYAQHQITVLPLHFRIGGQEYPDGWSDMDPASFYGRLRRGEKSTTSAVNLGQFIDAFTPPLEAG
;
A
#
# COMPACT_ATOMS: atom_id res chain seq x y z
N MET A 1 -6.42 46.33 0.79
CA MET A 1 -6.49 45.69 2.12
C MET A 1 -6.23 44.20 1.90
N ALA A 2 -4.99 43.76 2.13
CA ALA A 2 -4.57 42.37 1.93
C ALA A 2 -5.17 41.50 3.05
N SER A 3 -5.93 40.47 2.67
CA SER A 3 -6.45 39.48 3.61
C SER A 3 -5.39 38.40 3.82
N THR A 4 -4.81 38.39 5.01
CA THR A 4 -3.80 37.42 5.46
C THR A 4 -4.41 36.03 5.53
N ILE A 5 -3.94 35.10 4.70
CA ILE A 5 -4.19 33.67 4.89
C ILE A 5 -3.43 33.25 6.14
N SER A 6 -4.14 33.06 7.25
CA SER A 6 -3.60 32.38 8.43
C SER A 6 -3.30 30.94 8.04
N ALA A 7 -2.01 30.61 7.97
CA ALA A 7 -1.56 29.23 7.88
C ALA A 7 -2.25 28.42 8.99
N ARG A 8 -2.99 27.37 8.62
CA ARG A 8 -3.55 26.45 9.60
C ARG A 8 -2.37 25.76 10.28
N SER A 9 -2.15 26.07 11.55
CA SER A 9 -1.19 25.37 12.40
C SER A 9 -1.57 23.89 12.43
N ASP A 10 -0.67 23.02 11.94
CA ASP A 10 -0.81 21.58 12.06
C ASP A 10 -0.77 21.21 13.55
N ASN A 11 -1.94 21.07 14.14
CA ASN A 11 -2.13 20.56 15.49
C ASN A 11 -2.53 19.08 15.38
N ARG A 12 -1.55 18.18 15.29
CA ARG A 12 -1.81 16.74 15.47
C ARG A 12 -1.15 16.29 16.75
N SER A 13 -1.88 16.50 17.84
CA SER A 13 -1.66 15.86 19.12
C SER A 13 -1.65 14.34 18.93
N THR A 14 -0.56 13.70 19.33
CA THR A 14 -0.46 12.27 19.57
C THR A 14 -1.36 11.89 20.76
N GLY A 15 -2.65 11.73 20.49
CA GLY A 15 -3.66 11.22 21.42
C GLY A 15 -4.57 10.28 20.65
N GLY A 16 -4.63 9.01 21.07
CA GLY A 16 -5.25 7.89 20.37
C GLY A 16 -6.74 8.06 20.10
N THR A 17 -7.06 8.81 19.05
CA THR A 17 -8.41 8.98 18.50
C THR A 17 -8.34 8.57 17.02
N ALA A 18 -9.33 7.84 16.54
CA ALA A 18 -9.36 7.40 15.14
C ALA A 18 -9.25 8.61 14.19
N LEU A 19 -8.43 8.49 13.14
CA LEU A 19 -8.33 9.53 12.11
C LEU A 19 -9.70 9.74 11.45
N PRO A 20 -10.07 10.97 11.07
CA PRO A 20 -11.36 11.26 10.43
C PRO A 20 -11.50 10.67 9.02
N PHE A 21 -10.46 10.00 8.52
CA PHE A 21 -10.42 9.30 7.26
C PHE A 21 -9.43 8.12 7.38
N ARG A 22 -9.58 7.14 6.49
CA ARG A 22 -8.63 6.04 6.31
C ARG A 22 -7.93 6.16 4.97
N ILE A 23 -6.62 5.91 4.96
CA ILE A 23 -5.85 5.79 3.72
C ILE A 23 -5.63 4.31 3.48
N ILE A 24 -6.15 3.82 2.36
CA ILE A 24 -5.94 2.47 1.86
C ILE A 24 -5.33 2.61 0.48
N THR A 25 -4.25 1.89 0.23
CA THR A 25 -3.53 1.90 -1.05
C THR A 25 -3.07 0.50 -1.40
N ASP A 26 -2.34 0.38 -2.51
CA ASP A 26 -1.74 -0.87 -2.94
C ASP A 26 -0.20 -0.85 -2.85
N SER A 27 0.43 -2.00 -3.11
CA SER A 27 1.86 -2.19 -2.95
C SER A 27 2.74 -1.36 -3.89
N THR A 28 2.17 -0.73 -4.93
CA THR A 28 2.94 -0.03 -5.98
C THR A 28 3.28 1.41 -5.65
N THR A 29 3.02 1.85 -4.42
CA THR A 29 3.38 3.20 -3.93
C THR A 29 4.86 3.34 -3.57
N ASP A 30 5.60 2.23 -3.47
CA ASP A 30 7.03 2.19 -3.13
C ASP A 30 7.41 2.93 -1.83
N LEU A 31 6.46 3.07 -0.89
CA LEU A 31 6.74 3.65 0.43
C LEU A 31 7.40 2.64 1.36
N SER A 32 8.17 3.17 2.32
CA SER A 32 8.81 2.31 3.33
C SER A 32 7.79 1.77 4.35
N PRO A 33 8.04 0.58 4.93
CA PRO A 33 7.22 0.03 6.01
C PRO A 33 7.02 1.00 7.19
N ALA A 34 8.03 1.81 7.48
CA ALA A 34 7.97 2.83 8.52
C ALA A 34 6.93 3.92 8.20
N LEU A 35 6.83 4.36 6.95
CA LEU A 35 5.83 5.34 6.53
C LEU A 35 4.41 4.78 6.58
N TYR A 36 4.21 3.51 6.17
CA TYR A 36 2.91 2.86 6.30
C TYR A 36 2.46 2.81 7.77
N ALA A 37 3.36 2.39 8.66
CA ALA A 37 3.08 2.29 10.09
C ALA A 37 2.83 3.66 10.73
N GLN A 38 3.66 4.66 10.43
CA GLN A 38 3.55 6.02 10.95
C GLN A 38 2.21 6.67 10.61
N HIS A 39 1.69 6.40 9.40
CA HIS A 39 0.47 7.02 8.89
C HIS A 39 -0.77 6.11 8.97
N GLN A 40 -0.65 4.93 9.58
CA GLN A 40 -1.75 3.95 9.68
C GLN A 40 -2.36 3.62 8.32
N ILE A 41 -1.51 3.48 7.30
CA ILE A 41 -1.92 3.16 5.92
C ILE A 41 -2.13 1.65 5.81
N THR A 42 -3.31 1.25 5.36
CA THR A 42 -3.56 -0.14 4.96
C THR A 42 -3.07 -0.33 3.53
N VAL A 43 -2.27 -1.37 3.29
CA VAL A 43 -1.70 -1.68 1.97
C VAL A 43 -2.22 -3.03 1.50
N LEU A 44 -2.81 -3.07 0.30
CA LEU A 44 -3.24 -4.31 -0.34
C LEU A 44 -2.15 -4.77 -1.32
N PRO A 45 -1.62 -5.99 -1.19
CA PRO A 45 -0.59 -6.48 -2.10
C PRO A 45 -1.17 -6.75 -3.49
N LEU A 46 -0.54 -6.19 -4.52
CA LEU A 46 -0.65 -6.74 -5.87
C LEU A 46 0.18 -8.03 -5.95
N HIS A 47 0.02 -8.75 -7.05
CA HIS A 47 0.78 -9.97 -7.27
C HIS A 47 1.46 -9.94 -8.64
N PHE A 48 2.56 -10.67 -8.75
CA PHE A 48 3.20 -10.98 -10.02
C PHE A 48 3.34 -12.49 -10.17
N ARG A 49 3.19 -12.96 -11.41
CA ARG A 49 3.33 -14.36 -11.77
C ARG A 49 4.54 -14.52 -12.67
N ILE A 50 5.41 -15.48 -12.35
CA ILE A 50 6.61 -15.80 -13.12
C ILE A 50 6.97 -17.28 -12.95
N GLY A 51 7.24 -17.97 -14.06
CA GLY A 51 7.47 -19.43 -14.05
C GLY A 51 6.29 -20.24 -13.51
N GLY A 52 5.05 -19.78 -13.74
CA GLY A 52 3.83 -20.49 -13.32
C GLY A 52 3.45 -20.33 -11.85
N GLN A 53 4.26 -19.63 -11.05
CA GLN A 53 3.98 -19.33 -9.64
C GLN A 53 3.63 -17.85 -9.47
N GLU A 54 2.70 -17.57 -8.56
CA GLU A 54 2.27 -16.23 -8.18
C GLU A 54 2.89 -15.86 -6.84
N TYR A 55 3.32 -14.60 -6.73
CA TYR A 55 3.98 -14.06 -5.55
C TYR A 55 3.35 -12.71 -5.21
N PRO A 56 3.17 -12.38 -3.92
CA PRO A 56 2.81 -11.03 -3.53
C PRO A 56 3.95 -10.07 -3.86
N ASP A 57 3.57 -8.86 -4.25
CA ASP A 57 4.48 -7.73 -4.40
C ASP A 57 4.94 -7.23 -3.02
N GLY A 58 6.18 -6.74 -2.92
CA GLY A 58 6.82 -6.35 -1.64
C GLY A 58 8.08 -7.14 -1.26
N TRP A 59 8.56 -8.01 -2.15
CA TRP A 59 9.88 -8.68 -2.07
C TRP A 59 10.10 -9.64 -0.89
N SER A 60 9.05 -10.01 -0.16
CA SER A 60 9.12 -10.98 0.95
C SER A 60 9.47 -12.40 0.48
N ASP A 61 8.89 -12.82 -0.64
CA ASP A 61 8.99 -14.19 -1.15
C ASP A 61 10.06 -14.33 -2.25
N MET A 62 10.38 -13.23 -2.92
CA MET A 62 11.41 -13.17 -3.95
C MET A 62 12.07 -11.80 -3.90
N ASP A 63 13.38 -11.76 -3.71
CA ASP A 63 14.12 -10.51 -3.74
C ASP A 63 14.22 -9.94 -5.19
N PRO A 64 14.45 -8.63 -5.35
CA PRO A 64 14.52 -8.00 -6.67
C PRO A 64 15.62 -8.60 -7.57
N ALA A 65 16.77 -8.98 -7.02
CA ALA A 65 17.88 -9.52 -7.81
C ALA A 65 17.49 -10.88 -8.42
N SER A 66 16.84 -11.74 -7.64
CA SER A 66 16.26 -13.00 -8.12
C SER A 66 15.20 -12.76 -9.20
N PHE A 67 14.25 -11.85 -8.96
CA PHE A 67 13.19 -11.52 -9.92
C PHE A 67 13.76 -11.03 -11.26
N TYR A 68 14.59 -9.99 -11.23
CA TYR A 68 15.20 -9.45 -12.44
C TYR A 68 16.19 -10.43 -13.10
N GLY A 69 16.81 -11.32 -12.32
CA GLY A 69 17.63 -12.41 -12.84
C GLY A 69 16.83 -13.37 -13.72
N ARG A 70 15.60 -13.73 -13.30
CA ARG A 70 14.68 -14.57 -14.09
C ARG A 70 14.25 -13.88 -15.37
N LEU A 71 13.87 -12.61 -15.30
CA LEU A 71 13.49 -11.82 -16.49
C LEU A 71 14.62 -11.77 -17.52
N ARG A 72 15.88 -11.55 -17.10
CA ARG A 72 17.04 -11.52 -18.00
C ARG A 72 17.33 -12.86 -18.67
N ARG A 73 16.90 -13.98 -18.08
CA ARG A 73 16.98 -15.32 -18.69
C ARG A 73 15.84 -15.60 -19.68
N GLY A 74 14.95 -14.63 -19.90
CA GLY A 74 13.84 -14.75 -20.85
C GLY A 74 12.54 -15.28 -20.24
N GLU A 75 12.45 -15.45 -18.92
CA GLU A 75 11.17 -15.74 -18.28
C GLU A 75 10.23 -14.54 -18.43
N LYS A 76 8.96 -14.82 -18.70
CA LYS A 76 7.92 -13.79 -18.77
C LYS A 76 7.25 -13.65 -17.42
N SER A 77 7.02 -12.40 -17.01
CA SER A 77 6.17 -12.08 -15.88
C SER A 77 4.89 -11.40 -16.32
N THR A 78 3.81 -11.64 -15.59
CA THR A 78 2.54 -10.92 -15.70
C THR A 78 2.14 -10.44 -14.32
N THR A 79 1.45 -9.31 -14.22
CA THR A 79 0.92 -8.78 -12.96
C THR A 79 -0.57 -9.01 -12.84
N SER A 80 -1.06 -9.03 -11.61
CA SER A 80 -2.49 -9.08 -11.25
C SER A 80 -2.80 -7.97 -10.26
N ALA A 81 -3.93 -7.29 -10.50
CA ALA A 81 -4.46 -6.29 -9.58
C ALA A 81 -4.99 -6.97 -8.30
N VAL A 82 -5.32 -6.16 -7.29
CA VAL A 82 -6.06 -6.59 -6.11
C VAL A 82 -7.34 -7.34 -6.54
N ASN A 83 -7.57 -8.52 -5.96
CA ASN A 83 -8.80 -9.26 -6.25
C ASN A 83 -9.98 -8.75 -5.40
N LEU A 84 -11.21 -9.03 -5.86
CA LEU A 84 -12.43 -8.53 -5.21
C LEU A 84 -12.54 -8.96 -3.73
N GLY A 85 -12.13 -10.18 -3.39
CA GLY A 85 -12.15 -10.67 -2.01
C GLY A 85 -11.24 -9.84 -1.11
N GLN A 86 -9.99 -9.64 -1.52
CA GLN A 86 -9.02 -8.79 -0.81
C GLN A 86 -9.52 -7.35 -0.63
N PHE A 87 -10.17 -6.81 -1.66
CA PHE A 87 -10.78 -5.49 -1.58
C PHE A 87 -11.88 -5.45 -0.53
N ILE A 88 -12.83 -6.39 -0.57
CA ILE A 88 -13.92 -6.47 0.41
C ILE A 88 -13.37 -6.65 1.82
N ASP A 89 -12.40 -7.55 2.01
CA ASP A 89 -11.79 -7.83 3.32
C ASP A 89 -11.09 -6.61 3.92
N ALA A 90 -10.43 -5.80 3.07
CA ALA A 90 -9.72 -4.61 3.54
C ALA A 90 -10.64 -3.41 3.81
N PHE A 91 -11.69 -3.25 3.00
CA PHE A 91 -12.58 -2.08 3.09
C PHE A 91 -13.77 -2.28 4.03
N THR A 92 -14.27 -3.50 4.22
CA THR A 92 -15.43 -3.76 5.09
C THR A 92 -15.19 -3.32 6.54
N PRO A 93 -14.10 -3.72 7.23
CA PRO A 93 -13.91 -3.38 8.64
C PRO A 93 -13.88 -1.86 8.94
N PRO A 94 -13.14 -1.01 8.21
CA PRO A 94 -13.17 0.43 8.47
C PRO A 94 -14.52 1.07 8.12
N LEU A 95 -15.29 0.52 7.17
CA LEU A 95 -16.63 1.03 6.85
C LEU A 95 -17.65 0.69 7.93
N GLU A 96 -17.57 -0.50 8.54
CA GLU A 96 -18.43 -0.91 9.65
C GLU A 96 -18.12 -0.17 10.95
N ALA A 97 -16.89 0.32 11.10
CA ALA A 97 -16.45 1.09 12.27
C ALA A 97 -16.97 2.54 12.28
N GLY A 98 -17.49 3.05 11.16
CA GLY A 98 -17.92 4.45 10.98
C GLY A 98 -16.78 5.43 10.73
#